data_AF-A0A0R1PIX0-F1
#
_entry.id   AF-A0A0R1PIX0-F1
#
_cell.length_a   1.000
_cell.length_b   1.000
_cell.length_c   1.000
_cell.angle_alpha   90.00
_cell.angle_beta   90.00
_cell.angle_gamma   90.00
#
_symmetry.space_group_name_H-M   'P 1'
#
loop_
_entity.id
_entity.type
_entity.pdbx_description
1 polymer ?
#
loop_
_entity_poly.entity_id
_entity_poly.type
_entity_poly.pdbx_seq_one_letter_code
_entity_poly.pdbx_strand_id
1 'polypeptide(L)'
;MIRPRGGDFVYNDLEIKMMEADLFQAQKLGVDGVAFGALTPDGDLDEDAMEQLIAASAGMQIVFHMAFDALAEDNKKSTINWLVDHDVDRILTHGGPLTTPIDQTIDKIKEYVDYAAGRITILPGGGVNYQNCDTIAEKLGVKEVHGTKVIDGINK
;
A
#
# COMPACT_ATOMS: atom_id res chain seq x y z
N MET A 1 10.93 -0.72 -0.78
CA MET A 1 10.06 -1.85 -0.33
C MET A 1 10.70 -2.42 0.91
N ILE A 2 9.95 -2.55 2.01
CA ILE A 2 10.40 -3.12 3.28
C ILE A 2 9.50 -4.31 3.55
N ARG A 3 9.98 -5.51 3.26
CA ARG A 3 9.22 -6.75 3.37
C ARG A 3 10.18 -7.94 3.50
N PRO A 4 10.25 -8.60 4.66
CA PRO A 4 11.34 -9.54 4.96
C PRO A 4 11.19 -10.86 4.20
N ARG A 5 9.97 -11.20 3.77
CA ARG A 5 9.65 -12.38 2.97
C ARG A 5 8.37 -12.22 2.14
N GLY A 6 8.20 -13.07 1.14
CA GLY A 6 6.91 -13.27 0.47
C GLY A 6 5.89 -14.00 1.34
N GLY A 7 4.70 -14.25 0.79
CA GLY A 7 3.59 -14.93 1.47
C GLY A 7 2.61 -13.95 2.09
N ASP A 8 2.25 -14.19 3.35
CA ASP A 8 1.36 -13.33 4.14
C ASP A 8 2.05 -12.02 4.62
N PHE A 9 1.33 -11.28 5.46
CA PHE A 9 1.73 -10.02 6.10
C PHE A 9 1.68 -10.11 7.62
N VAL A 10 1.63 -11.33 8.18
CA VAL A 10 1.63 -11.57 9.62
C VAL A 10 3.06 -11.85 10.04
N TYR A 11 3.68 -10.91 10.74
CA TYR A 11 5.10 -10.98 11.05
C TYR A 11 5.31 -11.29 12.53
N ASN A 12 6.35 -12.07 12.83
CA ASN A 12 6.81 -12.23 14.21
C ASN A 12 7.81 -11.13 14.59
N ASP A 13 8.14 -11.03 15.88
CA ASP A 13 9.07 -10.02 16.42
C ASP A 13 10.42 -9.96 15.69
N LEU A 14 10.95 -11.10 15.25
CA LEU A 14 12.23 -11.15 14.54
C LEU A 14 12.09 -10.55 13.14
N GLU A 15 10.99 -10.84 12.45
CA GLU A 15 10.68 -10.28 11.14
C GLU A 15 10.44 -8.76 11.20
N ILE A 16 9.74 -8.28 12.23
CA ILE A 16 9.58 -6.83 12.47
C ILE A 16 10.94 -6.16 12.71
N LYS A 17 11.83 -6.75 13.52
CA LYS A 17 13.19 -6.22 13.72
C LYS A 17 14.03 -6.20 12.43
N MET A 18 13.83 -7.18 11.54
CA MET A 18 14.48 -7.15 10.22
C MET A 18 13.97 -5.97 9.39
N MET A 19 12.66 -5.71 9.41
CA MET A 19 12.06 -4.58 8.71
C MET A 19 12.55 -3.24 9.27
N GLU A 20 12.64 -3.08 10.59
CA GLU A 20 13.23 -1.89 11.22
C GLU A 20 14.69 -1.68 10.80
N ALA A 21 15.50 -2.74 10.78
CA ALA A 21 16.89 -2.65 10.34
C ALA A 21 16.99 -2.17 8.88
N ASP A 22 16.13 -2.68 8.00
CA ASP A 22 16.05 -2.24 6.60
C ASP A 22 15.61 -0.77 6.48
N LEU A 23 14.66 -0.32 7.32
CA LEU A 23 14.23 1.09 7.38
C LEU A 23 15.37 2.03 7.78
N PHE A 24 16.15 1.66 8.81
CA PHE A 24 17.32 2.46 9.19
C PHE A 24 18.38 2.50 8.09
N GLN A 25 18.54 1.44 7.31
CA GLN A 25 19.44 1.48 6.15
C GLN A 25 18.88 2.36 5.02
N ALA A 26 17.59 2.26 4.72
CA ALA A 26 16.92 3.12 3.74
C ALA A 26 17.10 4.61 4.09
N GLN A 27 16.90 4.97 5.36
CA GLN A 27 17.11 6.32 5.85
C GLN A 27 18.56 6.79 5.67
N LYS A 28 19.55 5.96 6.05
CA LYS A 28 20.98 6.28 5.86
C LYS A 28 21.37 6.48 4.40
N LEU A 29 20.69 5.78 3.49
CA LEU A 29 20.90 5.89 2.05
C LEU A 29 20.15 7.07 1.43
N GLY A 30 19.33 7.80 2.19
CA GLY A 30 18.56 8.95 1.71
C GLY A 30 17.40 8.56 0.80
N VAL A 31 16.77 7.40 1.06
CA VAL A 31 15.58 6.96 0.33
C VAL A 31 14.42 7.92 0.61
N ASP A 32 13.70 8.36 -0.44
CA ASP A 32 12.59 9.32 -0.29
C ASP A 32 11.31 8.70 0.31
N GLY A 33 11.10 7.40 0.10
CA GLY A 33 9.88 6.73 0.51
C GLY A 33 10.00 5.21 0.61
N VAL A 34 9.19 4.64 1.51
CA VAL A 34 9.17 3.23 1.88
C VAL A 34 7.76 2.67 1.79
N ALA A 35 7.67 1.37 1.56
CA ALA A 35 6.39 0.67 1.43
C ALA A 35 6.42 -0.61 2.26
N PHE A 36 5.44 -0.77 3.14
CA PHE A 36 5.28 -1.90 4.04
C PHE A 36 3.82 -2.02 4.51
N GLY A 37 3.52 -3.04 5.29
CA GLY A 37 2.24 -3.21 5.96
C GLY A 37 2.22 -4.51 6.74
N ALA A 38 1.73 -4.47 7.98
CA ALA A 38 1.66 -5.62 8.88
C ALA A 38 0.19 -5.87 9.27
N LEU A 39 -0.18 -7.15 9.30
CA LEU A 39 -1.52 -7.61 9.65
C LEU A 39 -1.47 -8.60 10.80
N THR A 40 -2.56 -8.69 11.55
CA THR A 40 -2.75 -9.74 12.56
C THR A 40 -3.23 -11.04 11.89
N PRO A 41 -3.14 -12.20 12.58
CA PRO A 41 -3.70 -13.47 12.10
C PRO A 41 -5.20 -13.42 11.79
N ASP A 42 -5.92 -12.48 12.42
CA ASP A 42 -7.37 -12.29 12.24
C ASP A 42 -7.72 -11.48 10.98
N GLY A 43 -6.71 -10.98 10.26
CA GLY A 43 -6.89 -10.18 9.04
C GLY A 43 -7.12 -8.70 9.33
N ASP A 44 -6.68 -8.23 10.49
CA ASP A 44 -6.75 -6.83 10.92
C ASP A 44 -5.40 -6.13 10.76
N LEU A 45 -5.39 -4.81 10.88
CA LEU A 45 -4.16 -4.05 10.94
C LEU A 45 -3.40 -4.42 12.23
N ASP A 46 -2.12 -4.75 12.11
CA ASP A 46 -1.25 -4.89 13.27
C ASP A 46 -0.75 -3.50 13.69
N GLU A 47 -1.53 -2.83 14.53
CA GLU A 47 -1.26 -1.44 14.95
C GLU A 47 0.09 -1.32 15.67
N ASP A 48 0.42 -2.24 16.58
CA ASP A 48 1.69 -2.23 17.33
C ASP A 48 2.90 -2.36 16.40
N ALA A 49 2.84 -3.25 15.41
CA ALA A 49 3.89 -3.38 14.41
C ALA A 49 3.95 -2.15 13.48
N MET A 50 2.79 -1.62 13.08
CA MET A 50 2.73 -0.44 12.22
C MET A 50 3.31 0.80 12.90
N GLU A 51 3.00 1.05 14.18
CA GLU A 51 3.58 2.16 14.94
C GLU A 51 5.12 2.09 14.99
N GLN A 52 5.67 0.89 15.26
CA GLN A 52 7.12 0.67 15.27
C GLN A 52 7.77 0.99 13.92
N LEU A 53 7.18 0.48 12.82
CA LEU A 53 7.69 0.69 11.47
C LEU A 53 7.53 2.14 11.01
N ILE A 54 6.43 2.81 11.36
CA ILE A 54 6.22 4.24 11.07
C ILE A 54 7.28 5.08 11.79
N ALA A 55 7.53 4.81 13.08
CA ALA A 55 8.57 5.51 13.84
C ALA A 55 9.97 5.31 13.23
N ALA A 56 10.29 4.09 12.80
CA ALA A 56 11.56 3.79 12.13
C ALA A 56 11.67 4.41 10.71
N SER A 57 10.56 4.85 10.12
CA SER A 57 10.49 5.46 8.79
C SER A 57 10.70 6.97 8.77
N ALA A 58 11.06 7.58 9.91
CA ALA A 58 11.10 9.02 10.10
C ALA A 58 11.80 9.78 8.96
N GLY A 59 11.07 10.73 8.36
CA GLY A 59 11.54 11.59 7.28
C GLY A 59 11.39 11.01 5.86
N MET A 60 10.86 9.79 5.73
CA MET A 60 10.51 9.17 4.44
C MET A 60 9.00 9.15 4.25
N GLN A 61 8.54 9.19 3.00
CA GLN A 61 7.14 8.93 2.69
C GLN A 61 6.78 7.47 2.97
N ILE A 62 5.56 7.22 3.44
CA ILE A 62 5.08 5.89 3.83
C ILE A 62 3.93 5.46 2.92
N VAL A 63 4.08 4.28 2.34
CA VAL A 63 3.03 3.62 1.56
C VAL A 63 2.60 2.34 2.26
N PHE A 64 1.34 2.30 2.72
CA PHE A 64 0.74 1.03 3.14
C PHE A 64 0.47 0.18 1.90
N HIS A 65 1.24 -0.89 1.74
CA HIS A 65 1.25 -1.65 0.49
C HIS A 65 0.05 -2.61 0.35
N MET A 66 0.14 -3.59 -0.55
CA MET A 66 -0.94 -4.55 -0.84
C MET A 66 -1.40 -5.45 0.33
N ALA A 67 -0.85 -5.30 1.54
CA ALA A 67 -1.50 -5.78 2.76
C ALA A 67 -2.92 -5.23 2.90
N PHE A 68 -3.20 -4.02 2.38
CA PHE A 68 -4.55 -3.47 2.38
C PHE A 68 -5.58 -4.40 1.72
N ASP A 69 -5.21 -5.05 0.62
CA ASP A 69 -6.12 -5.96 -0.09
C ASP A 69 -6.41 -7.24 0.71
N ALA A 70 -5.50 -7.64 1.60
CA ALA A 70 -5.62 -8.82 2.46
C ALA A 70 -6.41 -8.57 3.77
N LEU A 71 -6.69 -7.32 4.12
CA LEU A 71 -7.56 -6.98 5.25
C LEU A 71 -8.96 -7.55 5.06
N ALA A 72 -9.60 -7.92 6.18
CA ALA A 72 -11.04 -8.16 6.21
C ALA A 72 -11.80 -6.91 5.70
N GLU A 73 -12.82 -7.11 4.85
CA GLU A 73 -13.53 -6.02 4.18
C GLU A 73 -14.11 -5.00 5.17
N ASP A 74 -14.66 -5.47 6.29
CA ASP A 74 -15.26 -4.64 7.33
C ASP A 74 -14.23 -3.72 8.01
N ASN A 75 -12.94 -4.07 7.96
CA ASN A 75 -11.86 -3.34 8.63
C ASN A 75 -11.07 -2.40 7.70
N LYS A 76 -11.37 -2.39 6.40
CA LYS A 76 -10.66 -1.52 5.45
C LYS A 76 -10.90 -0.03 5.72
N LYS A 77 -12.12 0.36 6.07
CA LYS A 77 -12.47 1.77 6.35
C LYS A 77 -11.87 2.27 7.67
N SER A 78 -11.92 1.46 8.73
CA SER A 78 -11.25 1.78 9.99
C SER A 78 -9.74 1.88 9.79
N THR A 79 -9.14 0.96 9.01
CA THR A 79 -7.72 1.02 8.64
C THR A 79 -7.37 2.30 7.88
N ILE A 80 -8.19 2.75 6.92
CA ILE A 80 -7.96 4.05 6.24
C ILE A 80 -7.90 5.19 7.26
N ASN A 81 -8.80 5.24 8.24
CA ASN A 81 -8.77 6.30 9.25
C ASN A 81 -7.53 6.21 10.13
N TRP A 82 -7.18 5.00 10.59
CA TRP A 82 -5.99 4.80 11.39
C TRP A 82 -4.72 5.24 10.65
N LEU A 83 -4.58 4.88 9.37
CA LEU A 83 -3.44 5.27 8.55
C LEU A 83 -3.37 6.79 8.33
N VAL A 84 -4.52 7.47 8.19
CA VAL A 84 -4.60 8.93 8.14
C VAL A 84 -4.13 9.54 9.46
N ASP A 85 -4.57 9.01 10.60
CA ASP A 85 -4.23 9.53 11.93
C ASP A 85 -2.75 9.30 12.29
N HIS A 86 -2.06 8.42 11.56
CA HIS A 86 -0.63 8.10 11.71
C HIS A 86 0.23 8.63 10.54
N ASP A 87 -0.25 9.64 9.81
CA ASP A 87 0.49 10.35 8.76
C ASP A 87 1.04 9.44 7.63
N VAL A 88 0.36 8.34 7.32
CA VAL A 88 0.71 7.52 6.15
C VAL A 88 0.29 8.23 4.87
N ASP A 89 1.21 8.38 3.91
CA ASP A 89 0.96 9.17 2.70
C ASP A 89 0.01 8.49 1.71
N ARG A 90 0.15 7.16 1.54
CA ARG A 90 -0.52 6.42 0.46
C ARG A 90 -0.95 5.01 0.85
N ILE A 91 -2.01 4.54 0.23
CA ILE A 91 -2.45 3.13 0.28
C ILE A 91 -2.36 2.56 -1.14
N LEU A 92 -1.52 1.55 -1.35
CA LEU A 92 -1.48 0.78 -2.59
C LEU A 92 -2.52 -0.35 -2.53
N THR A 93 -3.47 -0.34 -3.45
CA THR A 93 -4.55 -1.34 -3.48
C THR A 93 -4.88 -1.79 -4.90
N HIS A 94 -5.20 -3.06 -5.03
CA HIS A 94 -5.81 -3.64 -6.22
C HIS A 94 -7.35 -3.58 -6.17
N GLY A 95 -7.94 -3.30 -5.01
CA GLY A 95 -9.40 -3.31 -4.81
C GLY A 95 -10.00 -4.71 -4.74
N GLY A 96 -9.17 -5.75 -4.59
CA GLY A 96 -9.59 -7.14 -4.58
C GLY A 96 -8.42 -8.12 -4.73
N PRO A 97 -8.69 -9.41 -4.97
CA PRO A 97 -7.65 -10.40 -5.22
C PRO A 97 -6.91 -10.13 -6.53
N LEU A 98 -5.58 -10.27 -6.55
CA LEU A 98 -4.74 -10.07 -7.75
C LEU A 98 -5.02 -11.05 -8.91
N THR A 99 -5.81 -12.09 -8.67
CA THR A 99 -6.31 -13.00 -9.71
C THR A 99 -7.41 -12.37 -10.56
N THR A 100 -8.07 -11.33 -10.03
CA THR A 100 -9.08 -10.56 -10.75
C THR A 100 -8.38 -9.48 -11.57
N PRO A 101 -8.77 -9.24 -12.83
CA PRO A 101 -8.27 -8.10 -13.59
C PRO A 101 -8.66 -6.76 -12.93
N ILE A 102 -7.74 -5.78 -12.93
CA ILE A 102 -7.94 -4.50 -12.24
C ILE A 102 -9.13 -3.69 -12.75
N ASP A 103 -9.52 -3.87 -14.02
CA ASP A 103 -10.69 -3.22 -14.60
C ASP A 103 -12.01 -3.66 -13.95
N GLN A 104 -12.03 -4.83 -13.31
CA GLN A 104 -13.17 -5.35 -12.55
C GLN A 104 -13.17 -4.94 -11.08
N THR A 105 -12.10 -4.33 -10.58
CA THR A 105 -12.00 -3.88 -9.18
C THR A 105 -12.07 -2.34 -9.04
N ILE A 106 -12.20 -1.62 -10.16
CA ILE A 106 -12.27 -0.14 -10.21
C ILE A 106 -13.34 0.40 -9.26
N ASP A 107 -14.55 -0.18 -9.26
CA ASP A 107 -15.64 0.32 -8.42
C ASP A 107 -15.29 0.25 -6.93
N LYS A 108 -14.62 -0.82 -6.52
CA LYS A 108 -14.16 -0.99 -5.13
C LYS A 108 -13.04 0.01 -4.79
N ILE A 109 -12.10 0.23 -5.70
CA ILE A 109 -11.07 1.27 -5.50
C ILE A 109 -11.71 2.65 -5.40
N LYS A 110 -12.75 2.93 -6.21
CA LYS A 110 -13.50 4.19 -6.18
C LYS A 110 -14.16 4.42 -4.82
N GLU A 111 -14.73 3.38 -4.21
CA GLU A 111 -15.26 3.46 -2.84
C GLU A 111 -14.19 3.92 -1.84
N TYR A 112 -12.96 3.41 -1.94
CA TYR A 112 -11.85 3.83 -1.07
C TYR A 112 -11.38 5.25 -1.35
N VAL A 113 -11.28 5.65 -2.63
CA VAL A 113 -10.93 7.02 -3.03
C VAL A 113 -11.93 8.01 -2.43
N ASP A 114 -13.22 7.72 -2.58
CA ASP A 114 -14.30 8.58 -2.09
C ASP A 114 -14.32 8.62 -0.56
N TYR A 115 -14.09 7.48 0.10
CA TYR A 115 -14.02 7.41 1.55
C TYR A 115 -12.80 8.15 2.11
N ALA A 116 -11.64 8.02 1.47
CA ALA A 116 -10.42 8.73 1.85
C ALA A 116 -10.61 10.25 1.72
N ALA A 117 -11.38 10.70 0.73
CA ALA A 117 -11.75 12.10 0.54
C ALA A 117 -10.53 13.06 0.53
N GLY A 118 -9.40 12.59 -0.02
CA GLY A 118 -8.15 13.34 -0.08
C GLY A 118 -7.33 13.41 1.21
N ARG A 119 -7.76 12.75 2.30
CA ARG A 119 -6.99 12.66 3.56
C ARG A 119 -5.75 11.77 3.44
N ILE A 120 -5.82 10.76 2.58
CA ILE A 120 -4.72 9.86 2.21
C ILE A 120 -4.83 9.55 0.72
N THR A 121 -3.70 9.35 0.05
CA THR A 121 -3.71 9.02 -1.39
C THR A 121 -4.02 7.54 -1.60
N ILE A 122 -5.08 7.23 -2.34
CA ILE A 122 -5.32 5.87 -2.81
C ILE A 122 -4.59 5.67 -4.14
N LEU A 123 -3.65 4.74 -4.15
CA LEU A 123 -2.78 4.41 -5.27
C LEU A 123 -3.24 3.07 -5.90
N PRO A 124 -3.99 3.08 -7.02
CA PRO A 124 -4.38 1.85 -7.69
C PRO A 124 -3.16 1.11 -8.26
N GLY A 125 -3.11 -0.21 -8.09
CA GLY A 125 -2.03 -1.03 -8.62
C GLY A 125 -2.37 -2.50 -8.79
N GLY A 126 -1.41 -3.26 -9.33
CA GLY A 126 -1.60 -4.67 -9.70
C GLY A 126 -2.38 -4.83 -11.00
N GLY A 127 -1.69 -4.82 -12.14
CA GLY A 127 -2.34 -4.91 -13.47
C GLY A 127 -2.54 -3.56 -14.18
N VAL A 128 -2.15 -2.45 -13.57
CA VAL A 128 -1.99 -1.16 -14.28
C VAL A 128 -0.80 -1.25 -15.24
N ASN A 129 -1.00 -0.79 -16.46
CA ASN A 129 -0.02 -0.75 -17.54
C ASN A 129 -0.28 0.45 -18.48
N TYR A 130 0.61 0.68 -19.43
CA TYR A 130 0.57 1.83 -20.35
C TYR A 130 -0.71 1.93 -21.19
N GLN A 131 -1.45 0.83 -21.38
CA GLN A 131 -2.68 0.81 -22.15
C GLN A 131 -3.90 1.22 -21.32
N ASN A 132 -3.85 1.04 -19.99
CA ASN A 132 -5.00 1.25 -19.12
C ASN A 132 -4.79 2.34 -18.04
N CYS A 133 -3.57 2.84 -17.84
CA CYS A 133 -3.25 3.80 -16.78
C CYS A 133 -4.10 5.06 -16.82
N ASP A 134 -4.24 5.69 -18.00
CA ASP A 134 -4.99 6.94 -18.15
C ASP A 134 -6.49 6.72 -17.91
N THR A 135 -7.04 5.64 -18.48
CA THR A 135 -8.44 5.27 -18.29
C THR A 135 -8.76 4.97 -16.82
N ILE A 136 -7.87 4.26 -16.12
CA ILE A 136 -8.05 3.94 -14.69
C ILE A 136 -7.95 5.22 -13.86
N ALA A 137 -6.95 6.07 -14.11
CA ALA A 137 -6.78 7.33 -13.41
C ALA A 137 -8.00 8.25 -13.56
N GLU A 138 -8.52 8.38 -14.79
CA GLU A 138 -9.71 9.18 -15.10
C GLU A 138 -10.96 8.65 -14.37
N LYS A 139 -11.23 7.34 -14.46
CA LYS A 139 -12.39 6.71 -13.79
C LYS A 139 -12.35 6.88 -12.27
N LEU A 140 -11.17 6.78 -11.68
CA LEU A 140 -10.99 6.89 -10.23
C LEU A 140 -10.86 8.34 -9.75
N GLY A 141 -10.56 9.29 -10.64
CA GLY A 141 -10.25 10.66 -10.27
C GLY A 141 -8.93 10.79 -9.50
N VAL A 142 -8.00 9.84 -9.70
CA VAL A 142 -6.68 9.85 -9.03
C VAL A 142 -5.60 10.44 -9.93
N LYS A 143 -4.54 10.95 -9.32
CA LYS A 143 -3.40 11.56 -10.03
C LYS A 143 -2.22 10.61 -10.20
N GLU A 144 -2.28 9.45 -9.56
CA GLU A 144 -1.15 8.54 -9.42
C GLU A 144 -1.64 7.11 -9.59
N VAL A 145 -0.83 6.29 -10.23
CA VAL A 145 -1.08 4.86 -10.45
C VAL A 145 0.23 4.08 -10.30
N HIS A 146 0.15 2.80 -9.94
CA HIS A 146 1.32 1.94 -9.76
C HIS A 146 1.26 0.70 -10.65
N GLY A 147 2.30 0.47 -11.46
CA GLY A 147 2.39 -0.75 -12.25
C GLY A 147 3.79 -0.99 -12.80
N THR A 148 4.06 -2.25 -13.13
CA THR A 148 5.37 -2.69 -13.64
C THR A 148 5.58 -2.39 -15.13
N LYS A 149 4.49 -2.06 -15.86
CA LYS A 149 4.49 -1.80 -17.32
C LYS A 149 3.77 -0.50 -17.66
N VAL A 150 3.88 0.52 -16.81
CA VAL A 150 3.18 1.82 -16.98
C VAL A 150 3.80 2.71 -18.04
N ILE A 151 5.00 2.40 -18.51
CA ILE A 151 5.69 3.11 -19.61
C ILE A 151 5.83 2.14 -20.79
N ASP A 152 5.41 2.57 -21.98
CA ASP A 152 5.60 1.79 -23.21
C ASP A 152 7.10 1.62 -23.53
N GLY A 153 7.51 0.43 -23.94
CA GLY A 153 8.88 0.12 -24.35
C GLY A 153 9.90 -0.17 -23.24
N ILE A 154 9.53 -0.08 -21.96
CA ILE A 154 10.38 -0.53 -20.84
C ILE A 154 9.92 -1.94 -20.43
N ASN A 155 10.84 -2.93 -20.49
CA ASN A 155 10.61 -4.38 -20.34
C ASN A 155 10.20 -5.16 -21.61
N LYS A 156 10.79 -4.85 -22.76
CA LYS A 156 10.91 -5.82 -23.87
C LYS A 156 12.11 -6.72 -23.66
#